data_AF-A0A2T3NKV1-F1
#
_entry.id   AF-A0A2T3NKV1-F1
#
_cell.length_a   1.000
_cell.length_b   1.000
_cell.length_c   1.000
_cell.angle_alpha   90.00
_cell.angle_beta   90.00
_cell.angle_gamma   90.00
#
_symmetry.space_group_name_H-M   'P 1'
#
loop_
_entity.id
_entity.type
_entity.pdbx_description
1 polymer ?
#
loop_
_entity_poly.entity_id
_entity_poly.type
_entity_poly.pdbx_seq_one_letter_code
_entity_poly.pdbx_strand_id
1 'polypeptide(L)'
;MPTYTRGDIISQTTFWDTYHKREQIEELVEQAKIANKELHKFMMELTKNVKCEGGKPIKYMRGPLKTRERIAEKCGITQWDDPSTDRKSGVKTPLEVKDIARATIVFSTIAQMMAFRNYIYKTPNFQAIKDKQSPAVKDLWTKGVEDEYKDVKFFLQVNIDFTSNVTNRPKEKRTIPHIVELQLNVSQMARGKKYGHAFYNLSRLGKLDGKSVFVWDNPDCVITVPGAKKGNVGNKLRTAIVMCRSMAQGDQQVLLATNILSKMLTSKLRLLDKRVTDKKVEYNVYANGDNPLVIRCGPYNSKVAANQDSGPAQAWAISYLSSYIWGNFTKFQRKPGITGTAANWFAEH
;
A
#
# COMPACT_ATOMS: atom_id res chain seq x y z
N MET A 1 14.83 0.84 36.13
CA MET A 1 15.60 1.72 35.22
C MET A 1 15.15 1.43 33.79
N PRO A 2 14.96 2.44 32.92
CA PRO A 2 14.38 2.22 31.60
C PRO A 2 15.45 1.73 30.63
N THR A 3 15.64 0.42 30.52
CA THR A 3 16.41 -0.17 29.42
C THR A 3 15.52 -0.27 28.20
N TYR A 4 15.30 0.87 27.55
CA TYR A 4 15.00 0.90 26.13
C TYR A 4 16.17 0.24 25.42
N THR A 5 15.95 -0.92 24.81
CA THR A 5 16.94 -1.54 23.92
C THR A 5 17.11 -0.61 22.71
N ARG A 6 18.17 0.22 22.78
CA ARG A 6 18.67 1.12 21.73
C ARG A 6 18.76 0.42 20.36
N GLY A 7 18.62 1.10 19.23
CA GLY A 7 19.22 2.41 18.97
C GLY A 7 18.34 3.42 18.24
N ASP A 8 18.07 4.51 18.95
CA ASP A 8 17.94 5.93 18.57
C ASP A 8 17.05 6.36 17.39
N ILE A 9 16.47 5.45 16.60
CA ILE A 9 15.42 5.74 15.63
C ILE A 9 14.47 4.54 15.60
N ILE A 10 13.16 4.82 15.63
CA ILE A 10 11.98 3.96 15.35
C ILE A 10 11.02 3.88 16.56
N SER A 11 9.95 4.63 16.42
CA SER A 11 8.93 5.08 17.39
C SER A 11 7.89 4.03 17.87
N GLN A 12 8.26 2.75 17.87
CA GLN A 12 7.46 1.68 18.47
C GLN A 12 8.28 0.99 19.57
N THR A 13 7.63 0.60 20.65
CA THR A 13 8.30 -0.06 21.79
C THR A 13 7.82 -1.49 21.91
N THR A 14 8.74 -2.42 22.16
CA THR A 14 8.39 -3.78 22.59
C THR A 14 9.04 -4.07 23.93
N PHE A 15 8.43 -4.97 24.69
CA PHE A 15 9.05 -5.49 25.90
C PHE A 15 10.18 -6.48 25.57
N TRP A 16 10.11 -7.15 24.43
CA TRP A 16 11.12 -8.10 23.93
C TRP A 16 12.40 -7.44 23.39
N ASP A 17 13.53 -8.13 23.51
CA ASP A 17 14.75 -7.77 22.79
C ASP A 17 14.63 -8.03 21.28
N THR A 18 15.64 -7.61 20.51
CA THR A 18 15.67 -7.64 19.04
C THR A 18 15.70 -9.03 18.41
N TYR A 19 15.92 -10.10 19.19
CA TYR A 19 16.03 -11.48 18.68
C TYR A 19 14.67 -12.21 18.66
N HIS A 20 13.67 -11.72 19.39
CA HIS A 20 12.34 -12.32 19.53
C HIS A 20 11.32 -11.78 18.51
N LYS A 21 11.61 -11.93 17.21
CA LYS A 21 10.80 -11.32 16.15
C LYS A 21 9.31 -11.70 16.18
N ARG A 22 8.99 -12.96 16.52
CA ARG A 22 7.61 -13.48 16.49
C ARG A 22 6.80 -12.90 17.65
N GLU A 23 7.38 -12.91 18.84
CA GLU A 23 6.79 -12.36 20.06
C GLU A 23 6.63 -10.84 19.95
N GLN A 24 7.62 -10.14 19.37
CA GLN A 24 7.49 -8.73 19.02
C GLN A 24 6.30 -8.47 18.10
N ILE A 25 6.08 -9.30 17.07
CA ILE A 25 4.95 -9.14 16.15
C ILE A 25 3.61 -9.32 16.87
N GLU A 26 3.46 -10.36 17.69
CA GLU A 26 2.23 -10.58 18.47
C GLU A 26 1.96 -9.41 19.42
N GLU A 27 2.99 -8.93 20.12
CA GLU A 27 2.88 -7.78 21.00
C GLU A 27 2.47 -6.50 20.23
N LEU A 28 3.13 -6.21 19.12
CA LEU A 28 2.82 -5.04 18.29
C LEU A 28 1.40 -5.11 17.69
N VAL A 29 0.88 -6.30 17.41
CA VAL A 29 -0.52 -6.46 16.98
C VAL A 29 -1.49 -6.07 18.10
N GLU A 30 -1.24 -6.49 19.34
CA GLU A 30 -2.06 -6.11 20.50
C GLU A 30 -1.95 -4.61 20.81
N GLN A 31 -0.72 -4.07 20.83
CA GLN A 31 -0.50 -2.64 21.00
C GLN A 31 -1.22 -1.83 19.90
N ALA A 32 -1.17 -2.28 18.65
CA ALA A 32 -1.83 -1.59 17.54
C ALA A 32 -3.36 -1.56 17.65
N LYS A 33 -4.00 -2.53 18.32
CA LYS A 33 -5.45 -2.46 18.60
C LYS A 33 -5.79 -1.26 19.49
N ILE A 34 -4.92 -0.95 20.46
CA ILE A 34 -5.05 0.20 21.35
C ILE A 34 -4.70 1.48 20.59
N ALA A 35 -3.55 1.50 19.90
CA ALA A 35 -3.10 2.65 19.11
C ALA A 35 -4.09 3.05 18.02
N ASN A 36 -4.82 2.10 17.44
CA ASN A 36 -5.88 2.37 16.46
C ASN A 36 -7.08 3.12 17.06
N LYS A 37 -7.36 2.95 18.35
CA LYS A 37 -8.38 3.75 19.06
C LYS A 37 -7.90 5.19 19.23
N GLU A 38 -6.63 5.39 19.60
CA GLU A 38 -6.03 6.73 19.71
C GLU A 38 -5.95 7.45 18.35
N LEU A 39 -5.55 6.74 17.28
CA LEU A 39 -5.62 7.26 15.92
C LEU A 39 -7.05 7.70 15.59
N HIS A 40 -8.05 6.91 15.95
CA HIS A 40 -9.43 7.27 15.67
C HIS A 40 -9.89 8.51 16.46
N LYS A 41 -9.51 8.67 17.72
CA LYS A 41 -9.77 9.90 18.50
C LYS A 41 -9.15 11.12 17.84
N PHE A 42 -7.85 11.04 17.50
CA PHE A 42 -7.15 12.08 16.76
C PHE A 42 -7.88 12.45 15.46
N MET A 43 -8.35 11.45 14.72
CA MET A 43 -9.12 11.66 13.49
C MET A 43 -10.48 12.32 13.73
N MET A 44 -11.17 11.99 14.83
CA MET A 44 -12.42 12.67 15.20
C MET A 44 -12.18 14.13 15.55
N GLU A 45 -11.14 14.43 16.34
CA GLU A 45 -10.73 15.80 16.67
C GLU A 45 -10.41 16.60 15.41
N LEU A 46 -9.65 16.02 14.49
CA LEU A 46 -9.38 16.64 13.18
C LEU A 46 -10.66 17.00 12.42
N THR A 47 -11.65 16.11 12.37
CA THR A 47 -12.92 16.38 11.66
C THR A 47 -13.82 17.42 12.35
N LYS A 48 -13.62 17.66 13.65
CA LYS A 48 -14.29 18.74 14.37
C LYS A 48 -13.65 20.08 14.01
N ASN A 49 -12.32 20.14 14.01
CA ASN A 49 -11.55 21.38 13.89
C ASN A 49 -11.34 21.84 12.45
N VAL A 50 -11.47 20.95 11.46
CA VAL A 50 -11.23 21.31 10.07
C VAL A 50 -12.35 20.76 9.16
N LYS A 51 -12.96 21.65 8.38
CA LYS A 51 -14.07 21.36 7.45
C LYS A 51 -13.57 21.34 6.00
N CYS A 52 -14.33 20.70 5.11
CA CYS A 52 -14.09 20.84 3.66
C CYS A 52 -14.63 22.19 3.14
N GLU A 53 -14.33 22.54 1.89
CA GLU A 53 -14.77 23.79 1.24
C GLU A 53 -16.29 24.01 1.32
N GLY A 54 -17.09 22.94 1.32
CA GLY A 54 -18.55 23.02 1.48
C GLY A 54 -19.02 23.11 2.94
N GLY A 55 -18.15 23.42 3.90
CA GLY A 55 -18.45 23.49 5.34
C GLY A 55 -18.70 22.15 6.03
N LYS A 56 -18.65 21.03 5.29
CA LYS A 56 -18.98 19.70 5.83
C LYS A 56 -17.79 19.08 6.58
N PRO A 57 -18.05 18.23 7.59
CA PRO A 57 -16.99 17.43 8.22
C PRO A 57 -16.27 16.55 7.22
N ILE A 58 -14.97 16.34 7.45
CA ILE A 58 -14.17 15.57 6.52
C ILE A 58 -14.36 14.08 6.69
N LYS A 59 -14.60 13.40 5.56
CA LYS A 59 -14.79 11.96 5.52
C LYS A 59 -13.43 11.28 5.55
N TYR A 60 -13.28 10.30 6.43
CA TYR A 60 -12.11 9.43 6.47
C TYR A 60 -12.54 7.97 6.43
N MET A 61 -11.66 7.13 5.90
CA MET A 61 -11.82 5.69 5.90
C MET A 61 -10.83 5.09 6.88
N ARG A 62 -11.34 4.23 7.76
CA ARG A 62 -10.48 3.42 8.62
C ARG A 62 -9.81 2.35 7.76
N GLY A 63 -8.51 2.19 7.93
CA GLY A 63 -7.82 1.02 7.42
C GLY A 63 -8.08 -0.16 8.37
N PRO A 64 -8.28 -1.39 7.87
CA PRO A 64 -8.16 -2.55 8.75
C PRO A 64 -6.73 -2.59 9.31
N LEU A 65 -6.62 -3.07 10.54
CA LEU A 65 -5.32 -3.40 11.13
C LEU A 65 -4.57 -4.34 10.19
N LYS A 66 -3.25 -4.16 10.09
CA LYS A 66 -2.44 -5.12 9.37
C LYS A 66 -2.49 -6.46 10.09
N THR A 67 -2.78 -7.53 9.35
CA THR A 67 -2.81 -8.87 9.94
C THR A 67 -1.40 -9.31 10.32
N ARG A 68 -1.32 -10.21 11.29
CA ARG A 68 -0.09 -10.84 11.75
C ARG A 68 0.73 -11.40 10.59
N GLU A 69 0.09 -12.12 9.68
CA GLU A 69 0.72 -12.75 8.51
C GLU A 69 1.36 -11.69 7.60
N ARG A 70 0.71 -10.53 7.45
CA ARG A 70 1.22 -9.44 6.61
C ARG A 70 2.37 -8.67 7.26
N ILE A 71 2.47 -8.68 8.58
CA ILE A 71 3.63 -8.16 9.31
C ILE A 71 4.77 -9.18 9.18
N ALA A 72 4.49 -10.46 9.43
CA ALA A 72 5.42 -11.57 9.28
C ALA A 72 6.07 -11.58 7.88
N GLU A 73 5.27 -11.45 6.82
CA GLU A 73 5.75 -11.32 5.43
C GLU A 73 6.74 -10.16 5.24
N LYS A 74 6.50 -9.02 5.87
CA LYS A 74 7.41 -7.85 5.80
C LYS A 74 8.71 -8.09 6.56
N CYS A 75 8.65 -8.91 7.61
CA CYS A 75 9.78 -9.27 8.46
C CYS A 75 10.57 -10.50 7.97
N GLY A 76 10.20 -11.05 6.81
CA GLY A 76 10.90 -12.20 6.22
C GLY A 76 10.44 -13.57 6.73
N ILE A 77 9.41 -13.62 7.58
CA ILE A 77 8.89 -14.87 8.15
C ILE A 77 7.95 -15.50 7.14
N THR A 78 8.36 -16.65 6.59
CA THR A 78 7.57 -17.42 5.62
C THR A 78 6.80 -18.57 6.26
N GLN A 79 7.36 -19.18 7.30
CA GLN A 79 6.69 -20.17 8.14
C GLN A 79 6.77 -19.73 9.60
N TRP A 80 5.62 -19.67 10.28
CA TRP A 80 5.57 -19.13 11.63
C TRP A 80 6.28 -20.04 12.63
N ASP A 81 6.19 -21.35 12.47
CA ASP A 81 6.73 -22.30 13.46
C ASP A 81 8.17 -22.78 13.12
N ASP A 82 8.73 -22.35 11.98
CA ASP A 82 10.08 -22.71 11.55
C ASP A 82 10.96 -21.47 11.26
N PRO A 83 11.74 -21.00 12.26
CA PRO A 83 12.66 -19.89 12.12
C PRO A 83 13.78 -20.10 11.09
N SER A 84 14.09 -21.35 10.71
CA SER A 84 15.16 -21.63 9.73
C SER A 84 14.81 -21.13 8.33
N THR A 85 13.52 -20.96 8.05
CA THR A 85 13.01 -20.46 6.76
C THR A 85 13.02 -18.93 6.63
N ASP A 86 13.32 -18.21 7.72
CA ASP A 86 13.26 -16.76 7.75
C ASP A 86 14.27 -16.14 6.78
N ARG A 87 13.79 -15.22 5.93
CA ARG A 87 14.67 -14.42 5.07
C ARG A 87 15.46 -13.42 5.90
N LYS A 88 16.78 -13.40 5.72
CA LYS A 88 17.69 -12.53 6.47
C LYS A 88 17.96 -11.19 5.79
N SER A 89 17.98 -11.15 4.45
CA SER A 89 18.34 -9.95 3.68
C SER A 89 17.14 -9.22 3.09
N GLY A 90 17.17 -7.89 3.10
CA GLY A 90 16.17 -7.04 2.44
C GLY A 90 14.78 -7.07 3.09
N VAL A 91 14.72 -7.44 4.37
CA VAL A 91 13.49 -7.52 5.17
C VAL A 91 13.51 -6.48 6.27
N LYS A 92 12.34 -6.18 6.81
CA LYS A 92 12.20 -5.26 7.94
C LYS A 92 12.38 -5.98 9.28
N THR A 93 12.78 -5.26 10.32
CA THR A 93 12.52 -5.68 11.69
C THR A 93 11.05 -5.41 12.05
N PRO A 94 10.46 -6.10 13.04
CA PRO A 94 9.10 -5.81 13.48
C PRO A 94 8.84 -4.33 13.80
N LEU A 95 9.79 -3.68 14.49
CA LEU A 95 9.71 -2.26 14.85
C LEU A 95 9.68 -1.32 13.62
N GLU A 96 10.28 -1.72 12.49
CA GLU A 96 10.24 -0.94 11.23
C GLU A 96 8.89 -1.01 10.50
N VAL A 97 7.92 -1.79 11.00
CA VAL A 97 6.58 -1.94 10.43
C VAL A 97 5.64 -0.88 11.03
N LYS A 98 5.72 0.32 10.45
CA LYS A 98 5.04 1.53 10.94
C LYS A 98 3.56 1.66 10.57
N ASP A 99 3.03 0.73 9.78
CA ASP A 99 1.69 0.78 9.18
C ASP A 99 0.77 -0.35 9.68
N ILE A 100 0.95 -0.78 10.94
CA ILE A 100 0.09 -1.80 11.59
C ILE A 100 -1.30 -1.19 11.86
N ALA A 101 -1.34 -0.08 12.60
CA ALA A 101 -2.52 0.78 12.73
C ALA A 101 -2.42 1.93 11.72
N ARG A 102 -3.45 2.07 10.87
CA ARG A 102 -3.43 3.05 9.78
C ARG A 102 -4.81 3.58 9.42
N ALA A 103 -4.85 4.83 8.99
CA ALA A 103 -6.05 5.47 8.46
C ALA A 103 -5.76 6.18 7.13
N THR A 104 -6.81 6.41 6.34
CA THR A 104 -6.70 7.20 5.12
C THR A 104 -7.80 8.24 5.08
N ILE A 105 -7.42 9.50 4.92
CA ILE A 105 -8.36 10.59 4.59
C ILE A 105 -8.34 10.79 3.08
N VAL A 106 -9.52 10.86 2.49
CA VAL A 106 -9.67 11.11 1.05
C VAL A 106 -10.39 12.44 0.87
N PHE A 107 -9.65 13.42 0.38
CA PHE A 107 -10.14 14.77 0.13
C PHE A 107 -10.76 14.89 -1.27
N SER A 108 -11.67 15.85 -1.43
CA SER A 108 -12.22 16.20 -2.75
C SER A 108 -11.19 16.96 -3.59
N THR A 109 -10.42 17.85 -2.97
CA THR A 109 -9.46 18.73 -3.64
C THR A 109 -8.04 18.60 -3.09
N ILE A 110 -7.04 18.94 -3.92
CA ILE A 110 -5.62 18.97 -3.53
C ILE A 110 -5.39 20.07 -2.50
N ALA A 111 -5.98 21.26 -2.69
CA ALA A 111 -5.86 22.38 -1.76
C ALA A 111 -6.28 22.00 -0.32
N GLN A 112 -7.42 21.32 -0.15
CA GLN A 112 -7.85 20.83 1.16
C GLN A 112 -6.85 19.85 1.76
N MET A 113 -6.38 18.87 0.97
CA MET A 113 -5.38 17.91 1.44
C MET A 113 -4.10 18.63 1.90
N MET A 114 -3.66 19.66 1.18
CA MET A 114 -2.48 20.46 1.54
C MET A 114 -2.68 21.30 2.80
N ALA A 115 -3.85 21.94 2.96
CA ALA A 115 -4.19 22.65 4.19
C ALA A 115 -4.17 21.69 5.39
N PHE A 116 -4.73 20.48 5.23
CA PHE A 116 -4.68 19.43 6.24
C PHE A 116 -3.28 18.95 6.57
N ARG A 117 -2.46 18.73 5.54
CA ARG A 117 -1.05 18.40 5.72
C ARG A 117 -0.37 19.45 6.58
N ASN A 118 -0.57 20.73 6.27
CA ASN A 118 0.03 21.84 6.99
C ASN A 118 -0.45 21.91 8.46
N TYR A 119 -1.71 21.60 8.73
CA TYR A 119 -2.22 21.48 10.09
C TYR A 119 -1.53 20.33 10.86
N ILE A 120 -1.40 19.14 10.25
CA ILE A 120 -0.79 17.97 10.91
C ILE A 120 0.66 18.25 11.32
N TYR A 121 1.41 19.02 10.52
CA TYR A 121 2.75 19.45 10.90
C TYR A 121 2.78 20.17 12.25
N LYS A 122 1.71 20.86 12.67
CA LYS A 122 1.64 21.58 13.95
C LYS A 122 1.14 20.71 15.12
N THR A 123 0.71 19.47 14.88
CA THR A 123 0.11 18.63 15.93
C THR A 123 1.16 18.05 16.90
N PRO A 124 0.83 17.90 18.20
CA PRO A 124 1.73 17.27 19.16
C PRO A 124 2.19 15.87 18.74
N ASN A 125 1.31 15.08 18.13
CA ASN A 125 1.60 13.73 17.66
C ASN A 125 2.69 13.68 16.57
N PHE A 126 2.75 14.70 15.70
CA PHE A 126 3.80 14.82 14.70
C PHE A 126 5.08 15.44 15.30
N GLN A 127 4.94 16.46 16.13
CA GLN A 127 6.08 17.12 16.78
C GLN A 127 6.87 16.14 17.68
N ALA A 128 6.20 15.18 18.32
CA ALA A 128 6.83 14.19 19.17
C ALA A 128 7.80 13.23 18.44
N ILE A 129 7.65 13.08 17.11
CA ILE A 129 8.32 12.04 16.30
C ILE A 129 9.18 12.61 15.17
N LYS A 130 8.97 13.86 14.74
CA LYS A 130 9.60 14.46 13.54
C LYS A 130 11.13 14.34 13.52
N ASP A 131 11.79 14.50 14.68
CA ASP A 131 13.25 14.48 14.81
C ASP A 131 13.76 13.11 15.31
N LYS A 132 12.85 12.20 15.68
CA LYS A 132 13.15 10.86 16.20
C LYS A 132 12.95 9.76 15.15
N GLN A 133 12.42 10.14 13.98
CA GLN A 133 12.15 9.22 12.89
C GLN A 133 12.48 9.85 11.54
N SER A 134 13.32 9.15 10.76
CA SER A 134 13.54 9.50 9.35
C SER A 134 12.97 8.44 8.39
N PRO A 135 12.06 8.78 7.46
CA PRO A 135 11.26 10.00 7.44
C PRO A 135 10.04 9.87 8.38
N ALA A 136 9.69 10.94 9.10
CA ALA A 136 8.41 11.07 9.83
C ALA A 136 7.23 11.42 8.90
N VAL A 137 7.52 11.97 7.71
CA VAL A 137 6.55 12.22 6.65
C VAL A 137 7.10 11.78 5.30
N LYS A 138 6.29 11.08 4.51
CA LYS A 138 6.55 10.84 3.08
C LYS A 138 5.57 11.67 2.28
N ASP A 139 6.00 12.85 1.86
CA ASP A 139 5.22 13.73 0.99
C ASP A 139 5.68 13.53 -0.45
N LEU A 140 4.84 12.91 -1.28
CA LEU A 140 5.13 12.75 -2.71
C LEU A 140 4.67 13.95 -3.54
N TRP A 141 3.88 14.85 -2.98
CA TRP A 141 3.42 16.04 -3.67
C TRP A 141 4.48 17.14 -3.75
N THR A 142 5.42 17.17 -2.81
CA THR A 142 6.55 18.13 -2.80
C THR A 142 7.70 17.74 -3.72
N LYS A 143 7.66 16.54 -4.33
CA LYS A 143 8.75 16.02 -5.17
C LYS A 143 8.77 16.57 -6.60
N GLY A 144 7.78 17.36 -7.00
CA GLY A 144 7.71 17.96 -8.35
C GLY A 144 7.47 16.98 -9.50
N VAL A 145 7.27 15.68 -9.23
CA VAL A 145 7.00 14.68 -10.27
C VAL A 145 5.55 14.77 -10.71
N GLU A 146 5.25 15.00 -11.99
CA GLU A 146 3.87 15.23 -12.43
C GLU A 146 3.06 13.94 -12.67
N ASP A 147 3.69 12.94 -13.26
CA ASP A 147 3.02 11.75 -13.81
C ASP A 147 3.10 10.50 -12.91
N GLU A 148 3.05 10.71 -11.60
CA GLU A 148 3.10 9.62 -10.64
C GLU A 148 1.95 9.64 -9.64
N TYR A 149 1.75 8.48 -9.01
CA TYR A 149 0.91 8.38 -7.83
C TYR A 149 1.46 9.24 -6.70
N LYS A 150 0.63 10.15 -6.18
CA LYS A 150 0.98 11.03 -5.07
C LYS A 150 0.10 10.77 -3.87
N ASP A 151 0.73 10.55 -2.71
CA ASP A 151 0.12 10.61 -1.41
C ASP A 151 1.03 11.35 -0.42
N VAL A 152 0.45 11.72 0.72
CA VAL A 152 1.22 12.13 1.89
C VAL A 152 1.02 11.09 2.96
N LYS A 153 2.10 10.58 3.55
CA LYS A 153 2.05 9.63 4.67
C LYS A 153 2.72 10.23 5.87
N PHE A 154 1.95 10.51 6.90
CA PHE A 154 2.45 10.88 8.21
C PHE A 154 2.63 9.63 9.06
N PHE A 155 3.75 9.55 9.76
CA PHE A 155 3.94 8.66 10.89
C PHE A 155 3.80 9.50 12.14
N LEU A 156 2.80 9.21 12.95
CA LEU A 156 2.46 9.96 14.14
C LEU A 156 2.74 9.11 15.38
N GLN A 157 3.23 9.72 16.44
CA GLN A 157 3.34 9.05 17.73
C GLN A 157 2.03 9.22 18.51
N VAL A 158 1.52 8.12 19.05
CA VAL A 158 0.48 8.10 20.09
C VAL A 158 1.06 7.41 21.32
N ASN A 159 0.66 7.85 22.51
CA ASN A 159 0.97 7.13 23.74
C ASN A 159 -0.18 6.19 24.05
N ILE A 160 0.12 4.94 24.40
CA ILE A 160 -0.87 3.93 24.74
C ILE A 160 -0.58 3.35 26.12
N ASP A 161 -1.63 3.14 26.91
CA ASP A 161 -1.54 2.36 28.14
C ASP A 161 -1.65 0.88 27.77
N PHE A 162 -0.51 0.20 27.78
CA PHE A 162 -0.42 -1.20 27.38
C PHE A 162 -0.08 -2.09 28.58
N THR A 163 -0.82 -3.19 28.71
CA THR A 163 -0.51 -4.27 29.65
C THR A 163 -0.01 -5.46 28.86
N SER A 164 1.24 -5.86 29.07
CA SER A 164 1.80 -7.03 28.42
C SER A 164 1.06 -8.29 28.89
N ASN A 165 0.36 -8.93 27.96
CA ASN A 165 -0.31 -10.23 28.15
C ASN A 165 0.34 -11.33 27.28
N VAL A 166 1.55 -11.09 26.77
CA VAL A 166 2.28 -12.05 25.94
C VAL A 166 2.84 -13.16 26.84
N THR A 167 2.70 -14.40 26.40
CA THR A 167 3.12 -15.62 27.13
C THR A 167 4.56 -15.50 27.62
N ASN A 168 4.86 -16.04 28.81
CA ASN A 168 6.20 -16.11 29.42
C ASN A 168 6.84 -14.78 29.89
N ARG A 169 6.04 -13.74 30.19
CA ARG A 169 6.50 -12.57 30.95
C ARG A 169 5.56 -12.19 32.10
N PRO A 170 6.08 -11.56 33.17
CA PRO A 170 5.24 -10.91 34.17
C PRO A 170 4.34 -9.86 33.52
N LYS A 171 3.09 -9.79 33.96
CA LYS A 171 2.17 -8.73 33.54
C LYS A 171 2.73 -7.39 33.95
N GLU A 172 3.05 -6.57 32.97
CA GLU A 172 3.57 -5.24 33.17
C GLU A 172 2.68 -4.23 32.46
N LYS A 173 2.23 -3.21 33.20
CA LYS A 173 1.43 -2.11 32.68
C LYS A 173 2.30 -0.86 32.57
N ARG A 174 2.41 -0.29 31.38
CA ARG A 174 3.14 0.96 31.13
C ARG A 174 2.48 1.79 30.04
N THR A 175 2.63 3.11 30.14
CA THR A 175 2.36 4.02 29.02
C THR A 175 3.57 4.00 28.09
N ILE A 176 3.38 3.58 26.84
CA ILE A 176 4.45 3.44 25.85
C ILE A 176 4.12 4.21 24.55
N PRO A 177 5.11 4.72 23.82
CA PRO A 177 4.89 5.31 22.51
C PRO A 177 4.67 4.23 21.43
N HIS A 178 3.75 4.50 20.52
CA HIS A 178 3.48 3.68 19.34
C HIS A 178 3.26 4.54 18.09
N ILE A 179 3.71 4.06 16.92
CA ILE A 179 3.47 4.72 15.63
C ILE A 179 2.12 4.34 15.05
N VAL A 180 1.42 5.32 14.52
CA VAL A 180 0.29 5.11 13.61
C VAL A 180 0.58 5.78 12.26
N GLU A 181 0.11 5.17 11.17
CA GLU A 181 0.24 5.75 9.83
C GLU A 181 -1.05 6.48 9.42
N LEU A 182 -0.95 7.78 9.15
CA LEU A 182 -2.02 8.57 8.56
C LEU A 182 -1.70 8.90 7.10
N GLN A 183 -2.49 8.36 6.18
CA GLN A 183 -2.36 8.66 4.74
C GLN A 183 -3.35 9.76 4.35
N LEU A 184 -2.87 10.79 3.68
CA LEU A 184 -3.68 11.80 3.02
C LEU A 184 -3.67 11.54 1.52
N ASN A 185 -4.84 11.55 0.92
CA ASN A 185 -5.00 11.29 -0.50
C ASN A 185 -6.14 12.13 -1.07
N VAL A 186 -6.15 12.36 -2.37
CA VAL A 186 -7.30 12.95 -3.06
C VAL A 186 -8.09 11.88 -3.77
N SER A 187 -9.40 12.08 -3.92
CA SER A 187 -10.32 11.09 -4.50
C SER A 187 -9.83 10.47 -5.81
N GLN A 188 -9.25 11.28 -6.69
CA GLN A 188 -8.79 10.80 -8.00
C GLN A 188 -7.50 9.97 -7.90
N MET A 189 -6.56 10.38 -7.05
CA MET A 189 -5.36 9.58 -6.78
C MET A 189 -5.71 8.28 -6.03
N ALA A 190 -6.69 8.28 -5.14
CA ALA A 190 -7.18 7.09 -4.47
C ALA A 190 -7.81 6.08 -5.46
N ARG A 191 -8.58 6.57 -6.44
CA ARG A 191 -9.13 5.76 -7.54
C ARG A 191 -8.01 5.24 -8.44
N GLY A 192 -7.09 6.09 -8.87
CA GLY A 192 -5.92 5.71 -9.65
C GLY A 192 -5.09 4.62 -8.96
N LYS A 193 -4.82 4.76 -7.65
CA LYS A 193 -4.17 3.73 -6.83
C LYS A 193 -4.90 2.40 -6.86
N LYS A 194 -6.22 2.40 -6.72
CA LYS A 194 -7.04 1.18 -6.69
C LYS A 194 -6.83 0.33 -7.95
N TYR A 195 -6.72 0.98 -9.11
CA TYR A 195 -6.63 0.31 -10.41
C TYR A 195 -5.17 0.14 -10.88
N GLY A 196 -4.35 1.17 -10.77
CA GLY A 196 -2.93 1.18 -11.15
C GLY A 196 -2.06 0.27 -10.29
N HIS A 197 -2.40 0.04 -9.02
CA HIS A 197 -1.66 -0.90 -8.18
C HIS A 197 -1.63 -2.32 -8.75
N ALA A 198 -2.63 -2.76 -9.52
CA ALA A 198 -2.59 -4.11 -10.09
C ALA A 198 -1.37 -4.28 -11.02
N PHE A 199 -1.12 -3.30 -11.89
CA PHE A 199 0.01 -3.28 -12.82
C PHE A 199 1.34 -3.01 -12.11
N TYR A 200 1.37 -2.03 -11.20
CA TYR A 200 2.55 -1.75 -10.37
C TYR A 200 3.01 -2.99 -9.57
N ASN A 201 2.07 -3.81 -9.11
CA ASN A 201 2.41 -5.03 -8.38
C ASN A 201 3.08 -6.09 -9.24
N LEU A 202 2.81 -6.11 -10.53
CA LEU A 202 3.51 -6.97 -11.49
C LEU A 202 4.88 -6.38 -11.86
N SER A 203 4.96 -5.08 -12.15
CA SER A 203 6.23 -4.46 -12.53
C SER A 203 7.28 -4.58 -11.43
N ARG A 204 6.93 -4.42 -10.16
CA ARG A 204 7.90 -4.60 -9.06
C ARG A 204 8.40 -6.05 -8.85
N LEU A 205 7.78 -7.02 -9.52
CA LEU A 205 8.24 -8.41 -9.55
C LEU A 205 9.18 -8.67 -10.75
N GLY A 206 9.38 -7.67 -11.61
CA GLY A 206 10.37 -7.69 -12.67
C GLY A 206 11.78 -7.82 -12.10
N LYS A 207 12.56 -8.70 -12.70
CA LYS A 207 13.97 -8.92 -12.41
C LYS A 207 14.78 -8.84 -13.68
N LEU A 208 15.84 -8.03 -13.66
CA LEU A 208 16.90 -7.97 -14.67
C LEU A 208 18.22 -8.00 -13.91
N ASP A 209 19.11 -8.94 -14.24
CA ASP A 209 20.41 -9.13 -13.58
C ASP A 209 20.32 -9.20 -12.04
N GLY A 210 19.32 -9.91 -11.53
CA GLY A 210 19.03 -10.04 -10.09
C GLY A 210 18.44 -8.80 -9.42
N LYS A 211 18.47 -7.64 -10.08
CA LYS A 211 17.94 -6.37 -9.58
C LYS A 211 16.44 -6.27 -9.81
N SER A 212 15.73 -5.67 -8.85
CA SER A 212 14.28 -5.42 -8.96
C SER A 212 14.02 -4.22 -9.87
N VAL A 213 13.96 -4.46 -11.17
CA VAL A 213 13.68 -3.47 -12.21
C VAL A 213 12.82 -4.12 -13.29
N PHE A 214 11.93 -3.33 -13.88
CA PHE A 214 11.05 -3.78 -14.95
C PHE A 214 11.37 -3.04 -16.23
N VAL A 215 11.84 -3.78 -17.23
CA VAL A 215 12.14 -3.29 -18.57
C VAL A 215 11.36 -4.19 -19.54
N TRP A 216 10.19 -3.70 -19.98
CA TRP A 216 9.17 -4.54 -20.63
C TRP A 216 9.60 -5.09 -21.99
N ASP A 217 10.52 -4.42 -22.67
CA ASP A 217 11.06 -4.74 -23.99
C ASP A 217 12.39 -5.48 -23.94
N ASN A 218 12.97 -5.70 -22.75
CA ASN A 218 14.21 -6.43 -22.59
C ASN A 218 13.95 -7.95 -22.41
N PRO A 219 14.52 -8.83 -23.25
CA PRO A 219 14.35 -10.29 -23.15
C PRO A 219 14.79 -10.92 -21.82
N ASP A 220 15.78 -10.33 -21.16
CA ASP A 220 16.36 -10.82 -19.90
C ASP A 220 15.53 -10.40 -18.68
N CYS A 221 14.59 -9.48 -18.87
CA CYS A 221 13.67 -9.08 -17.81
C CYS A 221 12.55 -10.11 -17.65
N VAL A 222 12.37 -10.63 -16.42
CA VAL A 222 11.34 -11.62 -16.13
C VAL A 222 10.49 -11.18 -14.93
N ILE A 223 9.17 -11.24 -15.09
CA ILE A 223 8.22 -11.12 -13.98
C ILE A 223 7.88 -12.52 -13.48
N THR A 224 8.07 -12.76 -12.18
CA THR A 224 7.66 -14.01 -11.53
C THR A 224 6.68 -13.74 -10.40
N VAL A 225 5.43 -14.17 -10.58
CA VAL A 225 4.40 -14.12 -9.54
C VAL A 225 4.38 -15.46 -8.80
N PRO A 226 4.63 -15.49 -7.48
CA PRO A 226 4.59 -16.73 -6.71
C PRO A 226 3.24 -17.44 -6.83
N GLY A 227 3.27 -18.77 -6.95
CA GLY A 227 2.08 -19.60 -7.15
C GLY A 227 0.98 -19.35 -6.10
N ALA A 228 1.36 -19.26 -4.83
CA ALA A 228 0.46 -18.96 -3.72
C ALA A 228 -0.24 -17.59 -3.80
N LYS A 229 0.28 -16.66 -4.63
CA LYS A 229 -0.25 -15.28 -4.76
C LYS A 229 -0.93 -15.01 -6.10
N LYS A 230 -0.81 -15.93 -7.07
CA LYS A 230 -1.25 -15.71 -8.46
C LYS A 230 -2.75 -15.41 -8.56
N GLY A 231 -3.59 -16.07 -7.76
CA GLY A 231 -5.02 -15.82 -7.78
C GLY A 231 -5.42 -14.43 -7.27
N ASN A 232 -4.77 -13.96 -6.21
CA ASN A 232 -4.98 -12.61 -5.69
C ASN A 232 -4.52 -11.53 -6.68
N VAL A 233 -3.45 -11.80 -7.43
CA VAL A 233 -2.97 -10.91 -8.50
C VAL A 233 -3.97 -10.88 -9.65
N GLY A 234 -4.46 -12.05 -10.10
CA GLY A 234 -5.46 -12.16 -11.15
C GLY A 234 -6.76 -11.42 -10.84
N ASN A 235 -7.24 -11.48 -9.60
CA ASN A 235 -8.46 -10.75 -9.16
C ASN A 235 -8.29 -9.24 -9.33
N LYS A 236 -7.17 -8.70 -8.87
CA LYS A 236 -6.88 -7.26 -8.97
C LYS A 236 -6.71 -6.81 -10.41
N LEU A 237 -6.07 -7.64 -11.25
CA LEU A 237 -5.89 -7.35 -12.67
C LEU A 237 -7.23 -7.31 -13.42
N ARG A 238 -8.16 -8.25 -13.19
CA ARG A 238 -9.49 -8.19 -13.84
C ARG A 238 -10.19 -6.87 -13.55
N THR A 239 -10.24 -6.45 -12.29
CA THR A 239 -10.84 -5.16 -11.91
C THR A 239 -10.15 -3.98 -12.60
N ALA A 240 -8.81 -3.96 -12.63
CA ALA A 240 -8.06 -2.88 -13.28
C ALA A 240 -8.28 -2.85 -14.81
N ILE A 241 -8.34 -4.02 -15.47
CA ILE A 241 -8.58 -4.17 -16.90
C ILE A 241 -9.98 -3.66 -17.28
N VAL A 242 -11.02 -4.06 -16.53
CA VAL A 242 -12.40 -3.58 -16.76
C VAL A 242 -12.45 -2.06 -16.70
N MET A 243 -11.76 -1.46 -15.74
CA MET A 243 -11.70 -0.01 -15.63
C MET A 243 -10.92 0.65 -16.76
N CYS A 244 -9.79 0.09 -17.20
CA CYS A 244 -9.06 0.59 -18.37
C CYS A 244 -9.96 0.60 -19.60
N ARG A 245 -10.69 -0.50 -19.84
CA ARG A 245 -11.62 -0.64 -20.96
C ARG A 245 -12.75 0.38 -20.90
N SER A 246 -13.34 0.58 -19.73
CA SER A 246 -14.39 1.59 -19.52
C SER A 246 -13.88 3.02 -19.76
N MET A 247 -12.63 3.31 -19.38
CA MET A 247 -12.03 4.63 -19.60
C MET A 247 -11.50 4.82 -21.02
N ALA A 248 -11.33 3.76 -21.82
CA ALA A 248 -10.64 3.80 -23.11
C ALA A 248 -11.28 4.73 -24.15
N GLN A 249 -12.60 4.97 -24.06
CA GLN A 249 -13.35 5.82 -25.01
C GLN A 249 -13.08 5.49 -26.50
N GLY A 250 -12.83 4.22 -26.83
CA GLY A 250 -12.53 3.79 -28.20
C GLY A 250 -11.04 3.74 -28.58
N ASP A 251 -10.12 4.06 -27.67
CA ASP A 251 -8.67 3.91 -27.88
C ASP A 251 -8.31 2.45 -28.18
N GLN A 252 -7.94 2.20 -29.43
CA GLN A 252 -7.65 0.86 -29.95
C GLN A 252 -6.46 0.20 -29.27
N GLN A 253 -5.44 0.98 -28.86
CA GLN A 253 -4.26 0.44 -28.19
C GLN A 253 -4.58 0.04 -26.77
N VAL A 254 -5.40 0.82 -26.06
CA VAL A 254 -5.90 0.44 -24.73
C VAL A 254 -6.75 -0.82 -24.81
N LEU A 255 -7.67 -0.88 -25.78
CA LEU A 255 -8.52 -2.06 -25.98
C LEU A 255 -7.69 -3.30 -26.28
N LEU A 256 -6.71 -3.20 -27.18
CA LEU A 256 -5.76 -4.27 -27.49
C LEU A 256 -4.99 -4.75 -26.25
N ALA A 257 -4.40 -3.84 -25.47
CA ALA A 257 -3.69 -4.19 -24.26
C ALA A 257 -4.60 -4.86 -23.21
N THR A 258 -5.85 -4.38 -23.05
CA THR A 258 -6.83 -5.03 -22.16
C THR A 258 -7.19 -6.44 -22.63
N ASN A 259 -7.25 -6.67 -23.94
CA ASN A 259 -7.57 -7.97 -24.52
C ASN A 259 -6.41 -8.96 -24.34
N ILE A 260 -5.17 -8.53 -24.55
CA ILE A 260 -3.97 -9.36 -24.31
C ILE A 260 -3.94 -9.84 -22.85
N LEU A 261 -4.10 -8.93 -21.87
CA LEU A 261 -4.10 -9.34 -20.47
C LEU A 261 -5.34 -10.16 -20.10
N SER A 262 -6.51 -9.88 -20.68
CA SER A 262 -7.70 -10.71 -20.47
C SER A 262 -7.48 -12.15 -20.92
N LYS A 263 -6.85 -12.36 -22.08
CA LYS A 263 -6.48 -13.69 -22.60
C LYS A 263 -5.52 -14.40 -21.63
N MET A 264 -4.45 -13.73 -21.20
CA MET A 264 -3.51 -14.25 -20.20
C MET A 264 -4.21 -14.66 -18.89
N LEU A 265 -5.15 -13.84 -18.40
CA LEU A 265 -5.91 -14.14 -17.19
C LEU A 265 -6.84 -15.35 -17.37
N THR A 266 -7.31 -15.63 -18.58
CA THR A 266 -8.14 -16.81 -18.85
C THR A 266 -7.29 -18.06 -19.04
N SER A 267 -6.16 -17.97 -19.75
CA SER A 267 -5.29 -19.11 -20.04
C SER A 267 -4.44 -19.53 -18.84
N LYS A 268 -3.84 -18.56 -18.12
CA LYS A 268 -2.83 -18.84 -17.08
C LYS A 268 -3.36 -18.77 -15.66
N LEU A 269 -4.51 -18.15 -15.44
CA LEU A 269 -5.12 -18.00 -14.12
C LEU A 269 -6.55 -18.53 -14.14
N ARG A 270 -6.71 -19.84 -13.90
CA ARG A 270 -8.05 -20.46 -13.87
C ARG A 270 -8.91 -19.88 -12.74
N LEU A 271 -10.12 -19.43 -13.09
CA LEU A 271 -11.16 -19.11 -12.13
C LEU A 271 -11.80 -20.41 -11.64
N LEU A 272 -12.02 -20.53 -10.34
CA LEU A 272 -12.83 -21.57 -9.73
C LEU A 272 -14.20 -20.98 -9.44
N ASP A 273 -15.25 -21.73 -9.76
CA ASP A 273 -16.63 -21.33 -9.45
C ASP A 273 -16.83 -21.19 -7.95
N LYS A 274 -16.22 -22.11 -7.19
CA LYS A 274 -16.23 -22.15 -5.73
C LYS A 274 -14.90 -22.65 -5.19
N ARG A 275 -14.40 -22.03 -4.12
CA ARG A 275 -13.35 -22.54 -3.23
C ARG A 275 -13.90 -22.66 -1.83
N VAL A 276 -13.78 -23.84 -1.26
CA VAL A 276 -14.09 -24.08 0.16
C VAL A 276 -12.79 -24.06 0.93
N THR A 277 -12.76 -23.24 1.97
CA THR A 277 -11.75 -23.29 3.03
C THR A 277 -12.50 -23.61 4.32
N ASP A 278 -11.81 -24.18 5.32
CA ASP A 278 -12.40 -24.66 6.59
C ASP A 278 -13.29 -23.63 7.32
N LYS A 279 -13.21 -22.35 6.95
CA LYS A 279 -13.96 -21.25 7.57
C LYS A 279 -14.83 -20.44 6.60
N LYS A 280 -14.81 -20.71 5.29
CA LYS A 280 -15.53 -19.90 4.30
C LYS A 280 -15.67 -20.57 2.92
N VAL A 281 -16.84 -20.38 2.33
CA VAL A 281 -17.09 -20.61 0.90
C VAL A 281 -16.88 -19.31 0.12
N GLU A 282 -16.02 -19.34 -0.88
CA GLU A 282 -15.75 -18.19 -1.76
C GLU A 282 -16.11 -18.54 -3.20
N TYR A 283 -16.84 -17.66 -3.87
CA TYR A 283 -17.27 -17.86 -5.26
C TYR A 283 -16.40 -17.04 -6.23
N ASN A 284 -16.24 -17.52 -7.46
CA ASN A 284 -15.49 -16.84 -8.52
C ASN A 284 -14.06 -16.46 -8.10
N VAL A 285 -13.36 -17.37 -7.43
CA VAL A 285 -11.99 -17.14 -6.96
C VAL A 285 -10.99 -17.92 -7.78
N TYR A 286 -9.81 -17.36 -8.00
CA TYR A 286 -8.78 -18.06 -8.75
C TYR A 286 -8.17 -19.23 -7.98
N ALA A 287 -7.81 -20.26 -8.75
CA ALA A 287 -6.98 -21.34 -8.26
C ALA A 287 -5.59 -20.79 -7.87
N ASN A 288 -5.24 -20.95 -6.59
CA ASN A 288 -3.85 -20.90 -6.18
C ASN A 288 -3.26 -22.29 -6.39
N GLY A 289 -1.99 -22.35 -6.73
CA GLY A 289 -1.25 -23.60 -6.89
C GLY A 289 0.22 -23.29 -6.88
N ASP A 290 1.08 -24.29 -6.74
CA ASP A 290 2.49 -24.07 -6.39
C ASP A 290 3.29 -23.48 -7.56
N ASN A 291 2.87 -23.78 -8.79
CA ASN A 291 3.52 -23.27 -9.99
C ASN A 291 3.37 -21.73 -10.10
N PRO A 292 4.49 -20.99 -10.19
CA PRO A 292 4.48 -19.55 -10.36
C PRO A 292 3.97 -19.16 -11.75
N LEU A 293 3.39 -17.97 -11.86
CA LEU A 293 3.14 -17.34 -13.16
C LEU A 293 4.41 -16.60 -13.59
N VAL A 294 4.94 -16.96 -14.76
CA VAL A 294 6.12 -16.35 -15.36
C VAL A 294 5.72 -15.58 -16.62
N ILE A 295 6.14 -14.31 -16.70
CA ILE A 295 5.99 -13.46 -17.88
C ILE A 295 7.41 -13.03 -18.28
N ARG A 296 7.87 -13.54 -19.43
CA ARG A 296 9.16 -13.16 -20.02
C ARG A 296 8.97 -11.90 -20.85
N CYS A 297 9.72 -10.86 -20.55
CA CYS A 297 9.68 -9.60 -21.29
C CYS A 297 10.40 -9.77 -22.64
N GLY A 298 10.40 -8.71 -23.45
CA GLY A 298 11.05 -8.73 -24.76
C GLY A 298 10.34 -7.84 -25.77
N PRO A 299 10.88 -7.73 -26.99
CA PRO A 299 10.36 -6.85 -28.02
C PRO A 299 8.92 -7.24 -28.40
N TYR A 300 8.02 -6.27 -28.30
CA TYR A 300 6.64 -6.42 -28.72
C TYR A 300 6.49 -6.24 -30.23
N ASN A 301 5.87 -7.21 -30.90
CA ASN A 301 5.60 -7.14 -32.34
C ASN A 301 4.15 -6.71 -32.60
N SER A 302 3.95 -5.44 -32.94
CA SER A 302 2.65 -4.85 -33.23
C SER A 302 1.94 -5.44 -34.46
N LYS A 303 2.68 -6.07 -35.39
CA LYS A 303 2.12 -6.61 -36.65
C LYS A 303 1.29 -7.89 -36.46
N VAL A 304 1.44 -8.59 -35.34
CA VAL A 304 0.72 -9.84 -35.02
C VAL A 304 -0.08 -9.74 -33.70
N ALA A 305 -0.30 -8.50 -33.26
CA ALA A 305 -0.77 -8.13 -31.92
C ALA A 305 -2.07 -8.81 -31.45
N ALA A 306 -3.04 -9.04 -32.35
CA ALA A 306 -4.35 -9.58 -31.99
C ALA A 306 -4.30 -11.06 -31.56
N ASN A 307 -3.26 -11.80 -31.99
CA ASN A 307 -3.13 -13.25 -31.81
C ASN A 307 -2.07 -13.66 -30.77
N GLN A 308 -1.34 -12.71 -30.17
CA GLN A 308 -0.27 -13.03 -29.22
C GLN A 308 -0.79 -13.18 -27.79
N ASP A 309 -0.72 -14.40 -27.23
CA ASP A 309 -0.66 -14.67 -25.77
C ASP A 309 0.80 -14.87 -25.33
N SER A 310 1.72 -14.05 -25.86
CA SER A 310 3.16 -14.15 -25.60
C SER A 310 3.57 -13.35 -24.36
N GLY A 311 4.70 -13.72 -23.77
CA GLY A 311 5.31 -12.96 -22.67
C GLY A 311 5.59 -11.48 -23.04
N PRO A 312 6.24 -11.20 -24.19
CA PRO A 312 6.49 -9.83 -24.65
C PRO A 312 5.21 -8.98 -24.78
N ALA A 313 4.14 -9.54 -25.36
CA ALA A 313 2.86 -8.85 -25.49
C ALA A 313 2.23 -8.56 -24.11
N GLN A 314 2.31 -9.51 -23.18
CA GLN A 314 1.84 -9.34 -21.80
C GLN A 314 2.64 -8.24 -21.07
N ALA A 315 3.97 -8.23 -21.20
CA ALA A 315 4.85 -7.23 -20.60
C ALA A 315 4.58 -5.81 -21.14
N TRP A 316 4.45 -5.68 -22.47
CA TRP A 316 4.03 -4.44 -23.10
C TRP A 316 2.67 -3.96 -22.59
N ALA A 317 1.67 -4.85 -22.56
CA ALA A 317 0.32 -4.48 -22.10
C ALA A 317 0.30 -4.04 -20.62
N ILE A 318 1.11 -4.66 -19.75
CA ILE A 318 1.30 -4.22 -18.36
C ILE A 318 1.88 -2.81 -18.32
N SER A 319 2.93 -2.55 -19.09
CA SER A 319 3.59 -1.25 -19.17
C SER A 319 2.63 -0.16 -19.70
N TYR A 320 1.95 -0.47 -20.80
CA TYR A 320 1.01 0.43 -21.48
C TYR A 320 -0.17 0.78 -20.58
N LEU A 321 -0.85 -0.21 -20.00
CA LEU A 321 -2.02 0.04 -19.13
C LEU A 321 -1.64 0.69 -17.80
N SER A 322 -0.45 0.40 -17.26
CA SER A 322 0.08 1.13 -16.10
C SER A 322 0.20 2.62 -16.42
N SER A 323 0.86 2.95 -17.53
CA SER A 323 1.05 4.33 -17.98
C SER A 323 -0.28 5.01 -18.31
N TYR A 324 -1.19 4.28 -18.97
CA TYR A 324 -2.52 4.77 -19.31
C TYR A 324 -3.34 5.16 -18.08
N ILE A 325 -3.39 4.28 -17.06
CA ILE A 325 -4.10 4.60 -15.82
C ILE A 325 -3.49 5.84 -15.17
N TRP A 326 -2.17 5.85 -14.97
CA TRP A 326 -1.54 6.95 -14.27
C TRP A 326 -1.70 8.27 -15.01
N GLY A 327 -1.44 8.28 -16.31
CA GLY A 327 -1.66 9.45 -17.18
C GLY A 327 -3.10 9.94 -17.15
N ASN A 328 -4.10 9.05 -17.09
CA ASN A 328 -5.49 9.48 -16.92
C ASN A 328 -5.69 10.19 -15.59
N PHE A 329 -5.28 9.58 -14.47
CA PHE A 329 -5.53 10.15 -13.14
C PHE A 329 -4.66 11.38 -12.83
N THR A 330 -3.45 11.49 -13.39
CA THR A 330 -2.56 12.65 -13.20
C THR A 330 -3.01 13.86 -14.01
N LYS A 331 -3.52 13.68 -15.25
CA LYS A 331 -4.12 14.75 -16.05
C LYS A 331 -5.25 15.50 -15.33
N PHE A 332 -5.97 14.82 -14.45
CA PHE A 332 -7.04 15.43 -13.67
C PHE A 332 -6.53 16.35 -12.54
N GLN A 333 -5.25 16.28 -12.13
CA GLN A 333 -4.70 17.06 -11.01
C GLN A 333 -4.80 18.58 -11.22
N ARG A 334 -4.73 19.05 -12.48
CA ARG A 334 -4.77 20.48 -12.83
C ARG A 334 -6.18 21.03 -13.07
N LYS A 335 -7.23 20.19 -12.99
CA LYS A 335 -8.60 20.68 -13.25
C LYS A 335 -9.09 21.55 -12.07
N PRO A 336 -9.72 22.71 -12.31
CA PRO A 336 -10.13 23.63 -11.24
C PRO A 336 -10.92 22.99 -10.09
N GLY A 337 -11.85 22.07 -10.38
CA GLY A 337 -12.63 21.35 -9.37
C GLY A 337 -11.88 20.22 -8.62
N ILE A 338 -10.61 19.97 -8.94
CA ILE A 338 -9.75 18.94 -8.33
C ILE A 338 -8.56 19.58 -7.63
N THR A 339 -7.95 20.60 -8.23
CA THR A 339 -6.96 21.43 -7.56
C THR A 339 -7.61 22.14 -6.37
N GLY A 340 -8.83 22.67 -6.57
CA GLY A 340 -9.52 23.53 -5.63
C GLY A 340 -8.91 24.92 -5.62
N THR A 341 -9.73 25.95 -5.42
CA THR A 341 -9.24 27.26 -4.97
C THR A 341 -8.94 27.14 -3.49
N ALA A 342 -7.67 27.29 -3.09
CA ALA A 342 -7.32 27.31 -1.69
C ALA A 342 -8.13 28.43 -1.00
N ALA A 343 -9.12 28.05 -0.20
CA ALA A 343 -9.63 28.95 0.82
C ALA A 343 -8.45 29.19 1.76
N ASN A 344 -7.85 30.37 1.66
CA ASN A 344 -6.89 30.92 2.61
C ASN A 344 -7.53 30.91 4.00
N TRP A 345 -7.40 29.81 4.74
CA TRP A 345 -7.91 29.70 6.11
C TRP A 345 -6.79 29.51 7.14
N PHE A 346 -5.52 29.69 6.73
CA PHE A 346 -4.37 29.67 7.64
C PHE A 346 -3.28 30.70 7.27
N ALA A 347 -3.64 31.76 6.55
CA ALA A 347 -2.74 32.88 6.29
C ALA A 347 -2.83 33.99 7.35
N GLU A 348 -3.81 33.93 8.26
CA GLU A 348 -3.94 34.87 9.37
C GLU A 348 -4.33 34.09 10.62
N HIS A 349 -3.77 34.48 11.77
CA HIS A 349 -3.80 33.90 13.13
C HIS A 349 -2.62 32.98 13.45
#